data_AF-A0A3B0W2I5-F1
#
_entry.id   AF-A0A3B0W2I5-F1
#
_cell.length_a   1.000
_cell.length_b   1.000
_cell.length_c   1.000
_cell.angle_alpha   90.00
_cell.angle_beta   90.00
_cell.angle_gamma   90.00
#
_symmetry.space_group_name_H-M   'P 1'
#
loop_
_entity.id
_entity.type
_entity.pdbx_description
1 polymer ?
#
loop_
_entity_poly.entity_id
_entity_poly.type
_entity_poly.pdbx_seq_one_letter_code
_entity_poly.pdbx_strand_id
1 'polypeptide(L)'
;MDTDILQRLTAATTDAEREAIVLEMSLAALSADVQAAVQAAAIPHWFDSRYLEALLGEGSDALYAELLTLNFVEQLPGKGYAIHERTRRQLLHNLWQDKPERFRTLSGRAADYCDAQASQTDEPEWQAEAIYHRLISDPNVGVAGLRGLATKWANYEYHTYDEIERALRWANEQLAAGRLTGSGADWTRLWQAKLALIYGRPHLATPPLTQITPDPSSDPYLAAELAQTRGDIFAQTEDRAGMETAWRTAYDLYRQLADGQGELDAYLVAEKMGQHGLADPEGTAEAETRPKTTPSRHALQLIDNISAAWIEGVLNTALDKTIDLRMNRSATQPS
;
A
#
# COMPACT_ATOMS: atom_id res chain seq x y z
N MET A 1 -7.76 32.50 -31.56
CA MET A 1 -7.66 31.02 -31.48
C MET A 1 -6.46 30.65 -32.33
N ASP A 2 -5.39 30.20 -31.67
CA ASP A 2 -4.06 30.10 -32.28
C ASP A 2 -4.03 29.01 -33.37
N THR A 3 -3.52 29.33 -34.54
CA THR A 3 -3.55 28.42 -35.71
C THR A 3 -2.73 27.15 -35.46
N ASP A 4 -1.73 27.25 -34.59
CA ASP A 4 -0.89 26.16 -34.10
C ASP A 4 -1.68 25.10 -33.31
N ILE A 5 -2.63 25.51 -32.48
CA ILE A 5 -3.46 24.61 -31.67
C ILE A 5 -4.36 23.74 -32.56
N LEU A 6 -5.02 24.35 -33.55
CA LEU A 6 -5.88 23.62 -34.48
C LEU A 6 -5.06 22.64 -35.32
N GLN A 7 -3.82 23.00 -35.68
CA GLN A 7 -2.88 22.08 -36.35
C GLN A 7 -2.49 20.92 -35.44
N ARG A 8 -2.15 21.17 -34.17
CA ARG A 8 -1.83 20.12 -33.20
C ARG A 8 -3.02 19.18 -32.96
N LEU A 9 -4.24 19.71 -32.80
CA LEU A 9 -5.46 18.92 -32.60
C LEU A 9 -5.83 18.08 -33.83
N THR A 10 -5.62 18.61 -35.03
CA THR A 10 -5.87 17.87 -36.29
C THR A 10 -4.80 16.84 -36.60
N ALA A 11 -3.56 17.06 -36.16
CA ALA A 11 -2.47 16.10 -36.27
C ALA A 11 -2.53 14.97 -35.23
N ALA A 12 -3.23 15.18 -34.10
CA ALA A 12 -3.41 14.18 -33.06
C ALA A 12 -4.17 12.95 -33.59
N THR A 13 -3.52 11.79 -33.48
CA THR A 13 -3.98 10.50 -33.98
C THR A 13 -4.76 9.72 -32.93
N THR A 14 -4.57 10.06 -31.66
CA THR A 14 -5.25 9.42 -30.52
C THR A 14 -6.07 10.43 -29.72
N ASP A 15 -7.10 9.94 -29.03
CA ASP A 15 -7.88 10.78 -28.11
C ASP A 15 -7.03 11.29 -26.95
N ALA A 16 -6.06 10.50 -26.47
CA ALA A 16 -5.11 10.91 -25.43
C ALA A 16 -4.28 12.13 -25.86
N GLU A 17 -3.79 12.17 -27.10
CA GLU A 17 -3.06 13.33 -27.65
C GLU A 17 -3.95 14.57 -27.70
N ARG A 18 -5.20 14.44 -28.16
CA ARG A 18 -6.15 15.58 -28.20
C ARG A 18 -6.45 16.11 -26.81
N GLU A 19 -6.66 15.21 -25.86
CA GLU A 19 -6.95 15.56 -24.48
C GLU A 19 -5.78 16.26 -23.81
N ALA A 20 -4.54 15.81 -24.07
CA ALA A 20 -3.34 16.47 -23.58
C ALA A 20 -3.23 17.91 -24.11
N ILE A 21 -3.52 18.13 -25.40
CA ILE A 21 -3.53 19.47 -26.00
C ILE A 21 -4.60 20.36 -25.38
N VAL A 22 -5.83 19.84 -25.20
CA VAL A 22 -6.93 20.61 -24.58
C VAL A 22 -6.59 20.98 -23.13
N LEU A 23 -6.04 20.04 -22.37
CA LEU A 23 -5.61 20.30 -20.98
C LEU A 23 -4.51 21.36 -20.93
N GLU A 24 -3.49 21.26 -21.79
CA GLU A 24 -2.42 22.25 -21.88
C GLU A 24 -2.97 23.66 -22.13
N MET A 25 -3.93 23.80 -23.05
CA MET A 25 -4.60 25.07 -23.30
C MET A 25 -5.39 25.58 -22.10
N SER A 26 -6.18 24.69 -21.47
CA SER A 26 -6.96 25.05 -20.29
C SER A 26 -6.07 25.53 -19.16
N LEU A 27 -4.92 24.89 -18.95
CA LEU A 27 -3.94 25.29 -17.93
C LEU A 27 -3.25 26.61 -18.30
N ALA A 28 -2.87 26.80 -19.58
CA ALA A 28 -2.19 28.01 -20.03
C ALA A 28 -3.05 29.29 -19.89
N ALA A 29 -4.38 29.13 -19.83
CA ALA A 29 -5.30 30.23 -19.57
C ALA A 29 -5.40 30.64 -18.08
N LEU A 30 -4.88 29.81 -17.17
CA LEU A 30 -4.92 30.05 -15.72
C LEU A 30 -3.70 30.87 -15.27
N SER A 31 -3.85 31.59 -14.15
CA SER A 31 -2.73 32.24 -13.48
C SER A 31 -1.70 31.23 -12.99
N ALA A 32 -0.45 31.66 -12.78
CA ALA A 32 0.61 30.76 -12.33
C ALA A 32 0.29 30.10 -10.97
N ASP A 33 -0.38 30.83 -10.07
CA ASP A 33 -0.75 30.32 -8.75
C ASP A 33 -1.85 29.26 -8.85
N VAL A 34 -2.82 29.44 -9.76
CA VAL A 34 -3.88 28.46 -9.98
C VAL A 34 -3.34 27.23 -10.69
N GLN A 35 -2.42 27.38 -11.65
CA GLN A 35 -1.71 26.23 -12.24
C GLN A 35 -0.95 25.44 -11.16
N ALA A 36 -0.27 26.13 -10.24
CA ALA A 36 0.40 25.50 -9.11
C ALA A 36 -0.58 24.76 -8.19
N ALA A 37 -1.76 25.34 -7.95
CA ALA A 37 -2.82 24.72 -7.16
C ALA A 37 -3.41 23.49 -7.85
N VAL A 38 -3.63 23.53 -9.17
CA VAL A 38 -4.09 22.37 -9.95
C VAL A 38 -3.08 21.22 -9.88
N GLN A 39 -1.80 21.55 -10.00
CA GLN A 39 -0.72 20.55 -9.86
C GLN A 39 -0.70 19.94 -8.45
N ALA A 40 -0.86 20.74 -7.39
CA ALA A 40 -0.92 20.23 -6.02
C ALA A 40 -2.16 19.38 -5.78
N ALA A 41 -3.33 19.83 -6.23
CA ALA A 41 -4.60 19.10 -6.10
C ALA A 41 -4.64 17.77 -6.86
N ALA A 42 -3.80 17.60 -7.89
CA ALA A 42 -3.68 16.34 -8.62
C ALA A 42 -2.84 15.28 -7.88
N ILE A 43 -2.02 15.67 -6.89
CA ILE A 43 -1.12 14.77 -6.16
C ILE A 43 -1.92 13.70 -5.39
N PRO A 44 -2.85 14.06 -4.50
CA PRO A 44 -3.65 13.07 -3.79
C PRO A 44 -4.79 12.53 -4.67
N HIS A 45 -5.41 11.44 -4.26
CA HIS A 45 -6.62 10.89 -4.89
C HIS A 45 -7.88 11.70 -4.53
N TRP A 46 -7.87 12.42 -3.41
CA TRP A 46 -8.89 13.37 -3.00
C TRP A 46 -8.26 14.51 -2.19
N PHE A 47 -8.93 15.64 -2.11
CA PHE A 47 -8.49 16.77 -1.31
C PHE A 47 -9.68 17.58 -0.77
N ASP A 48 -9.45 18.23 0.36
CA ASP A 48 -10.25 19.34 0.88
C ASP A 48 -9.39 20.59 0.97
N SER A 49 -9.92 21.67 1.56
CA SER A 49 -9.18 22.92 1.71
C SER A 49 -7.94 22.78 2.60
N ARG A 50 -8.01 21.97 3.66
CA ARG A 50 -6.90 21.76 4.60
C ARG A 50 -5.78 20.91 4.01
N TYR A 51 -6.14 19.91 3.22
CA TYR A 51 -5.18 19.12 2.46
C TYR A 51 -4.46 20.05 1.47
N LEU A 52 -5.19 20.87 0.70
CA LEU A 52 -4.56 21.79 -0.24
C LEU A 52 -3.63 22.80 0.46
N GLU A 53 -4.03 23.31 1.62
CA GLU A 53 -3.21 24.16 2.48
C GLU A 53 -1.92 23.44 2.93
N ALA A 54 -1.99 22.17 3.30
CA ALA A 54 -0.80 21.38 3.65
C ALA A 54 0.18 21.24 2.47
N LEU A 55 -0.32 21.25 1.22
CA LEU A 55 0.53 21.17 0.02
C LEU A 55 1.11 22.51 -0.40
N LEU A 56 0.34 23.59 -0.30
CA LEU A 56 0.71 24.91 -0.83
C LEU A 56 1.25 25.88 0.23
N GLY A 57 0.88 25.70 1.49
CA GLY A 57 1.11 26.63 2.60
C GLY A 57 -0.13 27.49 2.94
N GLU A 58 -0.03 28.27 4.01
CA GLU A 58 -1.11 29.15 4.50
C GLU A 58 -1.64 30.09 3.41
N GLY A 59 -2.94 30.39 3.46
CA GLY A 59 -3.59 31.36 2.56
C GLY A 59 -4.08 30.78 1.23
N SER A 60 -4.19 29.45 1.11
CA SER A 60 -4.67 28.78 -0.11
C SER A 60 -6.19 28.85 -0.35
N ASP A 61 -6.97 29.50 0.50
CA ASP A 61 -8.44 29.54 0.42
C ASP A 61 -8.97 30.08 -0.91
N ALA A 62 -8.37 31.18 -1.40
CA ALA A 62 -8.77 31.77 -2.68
C ALA A 62 -8.47 30.82 -3.85
N LEU A 63 -7.33 30.13 -3.80
CA LEU A 63 -6.95 29.13 -4.80
C LEU A 63 -7.87 27.90 -4.74
N TYR A 64 -8.24 27.45 -3.55
CA TYR A 64 -9.20 26.38 -3.36
C TYR A 64 -10.55 26.74 -3.99
N ALA A 65 -11.09 27.92 -3.69
CA ALA A 65 -12.35 28.38 -4.26
C ALA A 65 -12.30 28.47 -5.80
N GLU A 66 -11.18 28.94 -6.36
CA GLU A 66 -10.99 29.01 -7.81
C GLU A 66 -10.87 27.61 -8.45
N LEU A 67 -10.15 26.68 -7.82
CA LEU A 67 -10.07 25.28 -8.27
C LEU A 67 -11.45 24.65 -8.42
N LEU A 68 -12.36 24.87 -7.46
CA LEU A 68 -13.71 24.29 -7.51
C LEU A 68 -14.57 24.79 -8.68
N THR A 69 -14.14 25.84 -9.39
CA THR A 69 -14.82 26.32 -10.60
C THR A 69 -14.37 25.59 -11.88
N LEU A 70 -13.29 24.82 -11.81
CA LEU A 70 -12.72 24.11 -12.95
C LEU A 70 -13.56 22.88 -13.28
N ASN A 71 -13.83 22.68 -14.57
CA ASN A 71 -14.72 21.61 -15.06
C ASN A 71 -14.19 20.18 -14.89
N PHE A 72 -12.91 20.03 -14.54
CA PHE A 72 -12.26 18.75 -14.26
C PHE A 72 -12.05 18.51 -12.76
N VAL A 73 -12.60 19.38 -11.89
CA VAL A 73 -12.70 19.13 -10.45
C VAL A 73 -14.09 18.56 -10.18
N GLU A 74 -14.14 17.38 -9.56
CA GLU A 74 -15.37 16.68 -9.23
C GLU A 74 -15.55 16.56 -7.72
N GLN A 75 -16.80 16.62 -7.27
CA GLN A 75 -17.13 16.40 -5.87
C GLN A 75 -17.17 14.90 -5.58
N LEU A 76 -16.47 14.48 -4.53
CA LEU A 76 -16.53 13.13 -3.99
C LEU A 76 -17.42 13.13 -2.74
N PRO A 77 -18.60 12.48 -2.78
CA PRO A 77 -19.52 12.46 -1.65
C PRO A 77 -18.84 11.97 -0.37
N GLY A 78 -18.85 12.81 0.68
CA GLY A 78 -18.26 12.49 1.98
C GLY A 78 -16.72 12.56 2.06
N LYS A 79 -16.02 12.90 0.97
CA LYS A 79 -14.53 12.91 0.91
C LYS A 79 -13.91 14.23 0.47
N GLY A 80 -14.71 15.16 -0.07
CA GLY A 80 -14.23 16.44 -0.57
C GLY A 80 -14.28 16.47 -2.09
N TYR A 81 -13.15 16.71 -2.74
CA TYR A 81 -13.04 16.87 -4.19
C TYR A 81 -11.88 16.05 -4.74
N ALA A 82 -11.92 15.79 -6.05
CA ALA A 82 -10.81 15.18 -6.78
C ALA A 82 -10.66 15.83 -8.16
N ILE A 83 -9.46 15.71 -8.72
CA ILE A 83 -9.26 15.97 -10.14
C ILE A 83 -9.71 14.72 -10.91
N HIS A 84 -10.55 14.90 -11.92
CA HIS A 84 -11.04 13.81 -12.75
C HIS A 84 -9.88 12.93 -13.24
N GLU A 85 -9.98 11.61 -13.02
CA GLU A 85 -8.85 10.68 -13.06
C GLU A 85 -8.03 10.72 -14.37
N ARG A 86 -8.69 10.95 -15.51
CA ARG A 86 -7.99 11.09 -16.80
C ARG A 86 -7.11 12.35 -16.85
N THR A 87 -7.62 13.47 -16.32
CA THR A 87 -6.89 14.74 -16.22
C THR A 87 -5.77 14.62 -15.19
N ARG A 88 -6.05 14.00 -14.04
CA ARG A 88 -5.07 13.74 -12.97
C ARG A 88 -3.87 12.96 -13.50
N ARG A 89 -4.08 11.86 -14.22
CA ARG A 89 -2.97 11.07 -14.80
C ARG A 89 -2.08 11.88 -15.74
N GLN A 90 -2.66 12.73 -16.58
CA GLN A 90 -1.88 13.59 -17.48
C GLN A 90 -1.11 14.66 -16.69
N LEU A 91 -1.72 15.29 -15.69
CA LEU A 91 -1.05 16.26 -14.81
C LEU A 91 0.14 15.63 -14.09
N LEU A 92 -0.05 14.44 -13.52
CA LEU A 92 1.02 13.70 -12.82
C LEU A 92 2.13 13.26 -13.77
N HIS A 93 1.78 12.82 -14.98
CA HIS A 93 2.76 12.50 -16.01
C HIS A 93 3.64 13.72 -16.35
N ASN A 94 3.02 14.85 -16.68
CA ASN A 94 3.74 16.08 -17.02
C ASN A 94 4.60 16.56 -15.84
N LEU A 95 4.04 16.57 -14.62
CA LEU A 95 4.76 17.00 -13.43
C LEU A 95 5.98 16.12 -13.15
N TRP A 96 5.85 14.81 -13.34
CA TRP A 96 6.97 13.87 -13.16
C TRP A 96 8.06 14.05 -14.22
N GLN A 97 7.69 14.24 -15.48
CA GLN A 97 8.66 14.44 -16.58
C GLN A 97 9.39 15.77 -16.44
N ASP A 98 8.67 16.85 -16.17
CA ASP A 98 9.22 18.20 -16.23
C ASP A 98 9.87 18.63 -14.90
N LYS A 99 9.29 18.21 -13.77
CA LYS A 99 9.65 18.70 -12.42
C LYS A 99 9.57 17.59 -11.37
N PRO A 100 10.35 16.49 -11.51
CA PRO A 100 10.27 15.34 -10.59
C PRO A 100 10.54 15.71 -9.12
N GLU A 101 11.43 16.65 -8.84
CA GLU A 101 11.67 17.08 -7.45
C GLU A 101 10.47 17.81 -6.82
N ARG A 102 9.72 18.57 -7.64
CA ARG A 102 8.46 19.18 -7.19
C ARG A 102 7.41 18.12 -6.92
N PHE A 103 7.31 17.09 -7.77
CA PHE A 103 6.45 15.93 -7.54
C PHE A 103 6.76 15.27 -6.19
N ARG A 104 8.04 14.95 -5.94
CA ARG A 104 8.47 14.34 -4.68
C ARG A 104 8.21 15.22 -3.47
N THR A 105 8.46 16.53 -3.59
CA THR A 105 8.21 17.49 -2.51
C THR A 105 6.72 17.55 -2.14
N LEU A 106 5.83 17.65 -3.14
CA LEU A 106 4.39 17.65 -2.90
C LEU A 106 3.92 16.30 -2.34
N SER A 107 4.44 15.20 -2.85
CA SER A 107 4.16 13.87 -2.30
C SER A 107 4.64 13.76 -0.84
N GLY A 108 5.79 14.33 -0.48
CA GLY A 108 6.26 14.37 0.91
C GLY A 108 5.29 15.10 1.83
N ARG A 109 4.84 16.29 1.43
CA ARG A 109 3.84 17.07 2.19
C ARG A 109 2.50 16.34 2.31
N ALA A 110 2.08 15.69 1.22
CA ALA A 110 0.87 14.87 1.20
C ALA A 110 0.98 13.70 2.18
N ALA A 111 2.10 12.98 2.18
CA ALA A 111 2.37 11.91 3.13
C ALA A 111 2.32 12.41 4.57
N ASP A 112 3.00 13.52 4.88
CA ASP A 112 3.01 14.09 6.24
C ASP A 112 1.59 14.46 6.72
N TYR A 113 0.76 15.02 5.83
CA TYR A 113 -0.64 15.31 6.14
C TYR A 113 -1.45 14.03 6.38
N CYS A 114 -1.33 13.03 5.50
CA CYS A 114 -2.02 11.76 5.63
C CYS A 114 -1.60 11.00 6.91
N ASP A 115 -0.32 10.99 7.26
CA ASP A 115 0.19 10.36 8.49
C ASP A 115 -0.44 11.03 9.74
N ALA A 116 -0.58 12.36 9.72
CA ALA A 116 -1.22 13.11 10.80
C ALA A 116 -2.72 12.79 10.92
N GLN A 117 -3.43 12.62 9.80
CA GLN A 117 -4.85 12.22 9.80
C GLN A 117 -5.01 10.75 10.25
N ALA A 118 -4.22 9.84 9.70
CA ALA A 118 -4.23 8.43 10.06
C ALA A 118 -3.99 8.20 11.56
N SER A 119 -3.11 9.00 12.17
CA SER A 119 -2.84 8.93 13.62
C SER A 119 -4.02 9.40 14.48
N GLN A 120 -4.93 10.22 13.92
CA GLN A 120 -6.10 10.75 14.64
C GLN A 120 -7.34 9.87 14.48
N THR A 121 -7.52 9.26 13.31
CA THR A 121 -8.76 8.54 12.97
C THR A 121 -8.59 7.02 12.89
N ASP A 122 -7.35 6.52 12.76
CA ASP A 122 -7.02 5.11 12.42
C ASP A 122 -7.76 4.60 11.17
N GLU A 123 -8.18 5.50 10.27
CA GLU A 123 -8.87 5.12 9.05
C GLU A 123 -7.88 4.54 8.02
N PRO A 124 -8.14 3.33 7.46
CA PRO A 124 -7.26 2.68 6.50
C PRO A 124 -6.98 3.50 5.24
N GLU A 125 -7.92 4.36 4.84
CA GLU A 125 -7.80 5.15 3.63
C GLU A 125 -6.67 6.19 3.73
N TRP A 126 -6.54 6.88 4.87
CA TRP A 126 -5.41 7.77 5.14
C TRP A 126 -4.08 7.03 5.20
N GLN A 127 -4.07 5.83 5.78
CA GLN A 127 -2.87 4.99 5.88
C GLN A 127 -2.39 4.53 4.49
N ALA A 128 -3.32 4.14 3.62
CA ALA A 128 -3.01 3.77 2.24
C ALA A 128 -2.49 4.96 1.42
N GLU A 129 -3.05 6.16 1.61
CA GLU A 129 -2.66 7.37 0.88
C GLU A 129 -1.27 7.84 1.31
N ALA A 130 -0.98 7.75 2.62
CA ALA A 130 0.35 8.01 3.14
C ALA A 130 1.40 7.10 2.49
N ILE A 131 1.15 5.79 2.38
CA ILE A 131 2.08 4.87 1.71
C ILE A 131 2.26 5.23 0.24
N TYR A 132 1.17 5.49 -0.50
CA TYR A 132 1.23 5.88 -1.90
C TYR A 132 2.21 7.05 -2.11
N HIS A 133 2.16 8.05 -1.22
CA HIS A 133 3.04 9.20 -1.26
C HIS A 133 4.46 8.90 -0.77
N ARG A 134 4.63 8.15 0.33
CA ARG A 134 5.94 7.77 0.88
C ARG A 134 6.75 6.93 -0.10
N LEU A 135 6.11 6.03 -0.83
CA LEU A 135 6.80 5.22 -1.86
C LEU A 135 7.53 6.07 -2.91
N ILE A 136 7.13 7.33 -3.09
CA ILE A 136 7.78 8.27 -4.01
C ILE A 136 8.68 9.29 -3.29
N SER A 137 8.23 9.83 -2.15
CA SER A 137 8.96 10.90 -1.45
C SER A 137 10.11 10.37 -0.57
N ASP A 138 9.94 9.20 0.04
CA ASP A 138 10.94 8.49 0.83
C ASP A 138 10.73 6.96 0.66
N PRO A 139 11.31 6.35 -0.39
CA PRO A 139 11.05 4.96 -0.73
C PRO A 139 11.36 3.96 0.39
N ASN A 140 12.33 4.25 1.27
CA ASN A 140 12.67 3.37 2.38
C ASN A 140 11.55 3.35 3.41
N VAL A 141 11.05 4.54 3.79
CA VAL A 141 9.90 4.67 4.70
C VAL A 141 8.64 4.10 4.05
N GLY A 142 8.44 4.36 2.75
CA GLY A 142 7.30 3.83 1.99
C GLY A 142 7.26 2.31 1.93
N VAL A 143 8.39 1.65 1.66
CA VAL A 143 8.51 0.18 1.68
C VAL A 143 8.25 -0.37 3.07
N ALA A 144 8.87 0.22 4.10
CA ALA A 144 8.66 -0.22 5.47
C ALA A 144 7.18 -0.08 5.89
N GLY A 145 6.53 1.02 5.50
CA GLY A 145 5.11 1.27 5.73
C GLY A 145 4.21 0.28 4.99
N LEU A 146 4.46 0.02 3.70
CA LEU A 146 3.72 -0.97 2.91
C LEU A 146 3.82 -2.36 3.54
N ARG A 147 5.03 -2.79 3.90
CA ARG A 147 5.24 -4.07 4.58
C ARG A 147 4.50 -4.12 5.91
N GLY A 148 4.64 -3.08 6.74
CA GLY A 148 4.00 -3.00 8.04
C GLY A 148 2.47 -3.07 7.97
N LEU A 149 1.84 -2.26 7.11
CA LEU A 149 0.37 -2.28 6.96
C LEU A 149 -0.13 -3.58 6.34
N ALA A 150 0.53 -4.09 5.31
CA ALA A 150 0.06 -5.30 4.67
C ALA A 150 0.18 -6.51 5.61
N THR A 151 1.24 -6.59 6.44
CA THR A 151 1.32 -7.58 7.53
C THR A 151 0.24 -7.36 8.60
N LYS A 152 0.00 -6.11 9.03
CA LYS A 152 -1.08 -5.76 9.98
C LYS A 152 -2.43 -6.24 9.48
N TRP A 153 -2.81 -5.89 8.25
CA TRP A 153 -4.12 -6.17 7.67
C TRP A 153 -4.29 -7.63 7.21
N ALA A 154 -3.20 -8.32 6.89
CA ALA A 154 -3.24 -9.76 6.59
C ALA A 154 -3.34 -10.62 7.86
N ASN A 155 -3.06 -10.07 9.03
CA ASN A 155 -3.20 -10.78 10.30
C ASN A 155 -4.67 -11.10 10.60
N TYR A 156 -4.89 -12.20 11.32
CA TYR A 156 -6.19 -12.81 11.62
C TYR A 156 -7.17 -11.87 12.34
N GLU A 157 -6.65 -10.86 13.04
CA GLU A 157 -7.44 -9.89 13.78
C GLU A 157 -8.23 -8.93 12.88
N TYR A 158 -7.67 -8.57 11.72
CA TYR A 158 -8.27 -7.58 10.84
C TYR A 158 -8.93 -8.21 9.60
N HIS A 159 -8.24 -9.16 8.95
CA HIS A 159 -8.70 -9.77 7.68
C HIS A 159 -9.19 -8.75 6.64
N THR A 160 -8.61 -7.54 6.65
CA THR A 160 -9.03 -6.42 5.80
C THR A 160 -8.26 -6.45 4.47
N TYR A 161 -8.38 -7.54 3.72
CA TYR A 161 -7.67 -7.72 2.44
C TYR A 161 -8.06 -6.66 1.40
N ASP A 162 -9.29 -6.14 1.47
CA ASP A 162 -9.76 -5.05 0.62
C ASP A 162 -8.96 -3.75 0.84
N GLU A 163 -8.43 -3.54 2.05
CA GLU A 163 -7.58 -2.39 2.39
C GLU A 163 -6.16 -2.57 1.84
N ILE A 164 -5.63 -3.80 1.86
CA ILE A 164 -4.38 -4.13 1.17
C ILE A 164 -4.56 -3.94 -0.34
N GLU A 165 -5.67 -4.41 -0.91
CA GLU A 165 -5.96 -4.24 -2.34
C GLU A 165 -6.02 -2.76 -2.71
N ARG A 166 -6.64 -1.92 -1.87
CA ARG A 166 -6.68 -0.46 -2.07
C ARG A 166 -5.28 0.14 -2.08
N ALA A 167 -4.46 -0.13 -1.06
CA ALA A 167 -3.09 0.38 -0.98
C ALA A 167 -2.25 -0.07 -2.19
N LEU A 168 -2.37 -1.33 -2.60
CA LEU A 168 -1.67 -1.83 -3.78
C LEU A 168 -2.20 -1.23 -5.08
N ARG A 169 -3.50 -0.93 -5.20
CA ARG A 169 -4.05 -0.26 -6.38
C ARG A 169 -3.38 1.09 -6.59
N TRP A 170 -3.18 1.85 -5.52
CA TRP A 170 -2.49 3.14 -5.58
C TRP A 170 -1.00 3.01 -5.84
N ALA A 171 -0.30 2.07 -5.17
CA ALA A 171 1.10 1.79 -5.47
C ALA A 171 1.30 1.36 -6.95
N ASN A 172 0.34 0.63 -7.51
CA ASN A 172 0.35 0.22 -8.92
C ASN A 172 0.20 1.39 -9.89
N GLU A 173 -0.47 2.48 -9.50
CA GLU A 173 -0.50 3.69 -10.33
C GLU A 173 0.92 4.23 -10.54
N GLN A 174 1.71 4.30 -9.47
CA GLN A 174 3.11 4.75 -9.53
C GLN A 174 3.99 3.77 -10.31
N LEU A 175 3.77 2.47 -10.10
CA LEU A 175 4.50 1.42 -10.81
C LEU A 175 4.22 1.44 -12.32
N ALA A 176 2.95 1.50 -12.71
CA ALA A 176 2.54 1.54 -14.12
C ALA A 176 3.01 2.83 -14.82
N ALA A 177 3.14 3.93 -14.09
CA ALA A 177 3.69 5.18 -14.59
C ALA A 177 5.23 5.22 -14.62
N GLY A 178 5.92 4.15 -14.20
CA GLY A 178 7.38 4.08 -14.13
C GLY A 178 8.01 5.01 -13.09
N ARG A 179 7.22 5.47 -12.11
CA ARG A 179 7.67 6.36 -11.03
C ARG A 179 8.22 5.57 -9.83
N LEU A 180 7.72 4.34 -9.64
CA LEU A 180 8.14 3.42 -8.59
C LEU A 180 9.15 2.40 -9.13
N THR A 181 10.33 2.32 -8.50
CA THR A 181 11.44 1.43 -8.91
C THR A 181 12.10 0.75 -7.72
N GLY A 182 12.94 -0.25 -7.96
CA GLY A 182 13.69 -0.96 -6.91
C GLY A 182 12.79 -1.65 -5.89
N SER A 183 13.20 -1.62 -4.61
CA SER A 183 12.49 -2.32 -3.52
C SER A 183 11.00 -1.95 -3.44
N GLY A 184 10.63 -0.68 -3.64
CA GLY A 184 9.21 -0.27 -3.68
C GLY A 184 8.38 -0.98 -4.74
N ALA A 185 8.94 -1.14 -5.94
CA ALA A 185 8.29 -1.87 -7.02
C ALA A 185 8.19 -3.36 -6.71
N ASP A 186 9.25 -3.93 -6.12
CA ASP A 186 9.31 -5.36 -5.83
C ASP A 186 8.38 -5.78 -4.67
N TRP A 187 8.29 -4.99 -3.61
CA TRP A 187 7.32 -5.21 -2.53
C TRP A 187 5.88 -5.06 -3.02
N THR A 188 5.60 -4.11 -3.91
CA THR A 188 4.28 -3.96 -4.54
C THR A 188 3.91 -5.24 -5.31
N ARG A 189 4.83 -5.76 -6.12
CA ARG A 189 4.63 -7.01 -6.89
C ARG A 189 4.49 -8.24 -6.01
N LEU A 190 5.29 -8.34 -4.96
CA LEU A 190 5.21 -9.45 -4.01
C LEU A 190 3.82 -9.50 -3.36
N TRP A 191 3.32 -8.35 -2.89
CA TRP A 191 2.00 -8.29 -2.26
C TRP A 191 0.84 -8.50 -3.24
N GLN A 192 0.98 -8.11 -4.51
CA GLN A 192 0.02 -8.51 -5.55
C GLN A 192 -0.07 -10.04 -5.68
N ALA A 193 1.08 -10.72 -5.67
CA ALA A 193 1.12 -12.17 -5.74
C ALA A 193 0.51 -12.83 -4.50
N LYS A 194 0.81 -12.30 -3.30
CA LYS A 194 0.23 -12.77 -2.05
C LYS A 194 -1.29 -12.62 -2.03
N LEU A 195 -1.84 -11.47 -2.45
CA LEU A 195 -3.29 -11.30 -2.57
C LEU A 195 -3.91 -12.26 -3.58
N ALA A 196 -3.25 -12.47 -4.72
CA ALA A 196 -3.71 -13.45 -5.71
C ALA A 196 -3.81 -14.86 -5.10
N LEU A 197 -2.85 -15.27 -4.26
CA LEU A 197 -2.93 -16.53 -3.53
C LEU A 197 -4.03 -16.56 -2.48
N ILE A 198 -4.19 -15.48 -1.71
CA ILE A 198 -5.26 -15.34 -0.68
C ILE A 198 -6.64 -15.48 -1.33
N TYR A 199 -6.85 -14.90 -2.51
CA TYR A 199 -8.09 -15.02 -3.27
C TYR A 199 -8.22 -16.33 -4.08
N GLY A 200 -7.30 -17.29 -3.92
CA GLY A 200 -7.34 -18.58 -4.61
C GLY A 200 -7.10 -18.49 -6.11
N ARG A 201 -6.28 -17.52 -6.56
CA ARG A 201 -5.95 -17.24 -7.98
C ARG A 201 -4.45 -17.41 -8.24
N PRO A 202 -3.86 -18.61 -8.05
CA PRO A 202 -2.41 -18.83 -8.18
C PRO A 202 -1.86 -18.47 -9.56
N HIS A 203 -2.65 -18.62 -10.62
CA HIS A 203 -2.25 -18.24 -11.99
C HIS A 203 -1.98 -16.73 -12.16
N LEU A 204 -2.54 -15.87 -11.30
CA LEU A 204 -2.26 -14.43 -11.28
C LEU A 204 -1.06 -14.07 -10.40
N ALA A 205 -0.57 -14.98 -9.57
CA ALA A 205 0.54 -14.72 -8.66
C ALA A 205 1.91 -14.78 -9.37
N THR A 206 2.07 -15.65 -10.37
CA THR A 206 3.37 -15.85 -11.04
C THR A 206 3.88 -14.62 -11.81
N PRO A 207 3.08 -13.93 -12.66
CA PRO A 207 3.58 -12.82 -13.47
C PRO A 207 4.30 -11.71 -12.69
N PRO A 208 3.77 -11.15 -11.58
CA PRO A 208 4.47 -10.12 -10.83
C PRO A 208 5.77 -10.65 -10.18
N LEU A 209 5.82 -11.90 -9.72
CA LEU A 209 7.02 -12.47 -9.09
C LEU A 209 8.19 -12.70 -10.06
N THR A 210 7.91 -12.88 -11.35
CA THR A 210 8.96 -13.03 -12.37
C THR A 210 9.71 -11.73 -12.67
N GLN A 211 9.13 -10.59 -12.28
CA GLN A 211 9.75 -9.28 -12.44
C GLN A 211 10.63 -8.88 -11.25
N ILE A 212 10.60 -9.66 -10.16
CA ILE A 212 11.42 -9.42 -8.97
C ILE A 212 12.73 -10.17 -9.10
N THR A 213 13.84 -9.43 -9.02
CA THR A 213 15.19 -10.00 -8.95
C THR A 213 15.74 -9.74 -7.55
N PRO A 214 15.52 -10.65 -6.58
CA PRO A 214 15.92 -10.40 -5.21
C PRO A 214 17.45 -10.34 -5.10
N ASP A 215 17.97 -9.34 -4.40
CA ASP A 215 19.33 -9.36 -3.87
C ASP A 215 19.23 -9.49 -2.33
N PRO A 216 19.44 -10.70 -1.78
CA PRO A 216 19.36 -10.95 -0.34
C PRO A 216 20.31 -10.09 0.49
N SER A 217 21.38 -9.54 -0.10
CA SER A 217 22.28 -8.64 0.61
C SER A 217 21.71 -7.23 0.78
N SER A 218 20.82 -6.83 -0.13
CA SER A 218 20.16 -5.52 -0.13
C SER A 218 18.83 -5.53 0.64
N ASP A 219 18.03 -6.58 0.47
CA ASP A 219 16.71 -6.74 1.08
C ASP A 219 16.46 -8.23 1.40
N PRO A 220 17.04 -8.73 2.51
CA PRO A 220 16.93 -10.14 2.88
C PRO A 220 15.49 -10.56 3.18
N TYR A 221 14.66 -9.62 3.66
CA TYR A 221 13.24 -9.86 3.91
C TYR A 221 12.48 -10.10 2.61
N LEU A 222 12.67 -9.26 1.59
CA LEU A 222 12.04 -9.45 0.28
C LEU A 222 12.44 -10.81 -0.32
N ALA A 223 13.72 -11.18 -0.21
CA ALA A 223 14.21 -12.45 -0.72
C ALA A 223 13.54 -13.66 -0.02
N ALA A 224 13.44 -13.62 1.31
CA ALA A 224 12.80 -14.68 2.11
C ALA A 224 11.31 -14.80 1.77
N GLU A 225 10.60 -13.67 1.74
CA GLU A 225 9.17 -13.60 1.44
C GLU A 225 8.84 -14.04 0.02
N LEU A 226 9.68 -13.68 -0.94
CA LEU A 226 9.57 -14.14 -2.32
C LEU A 226 9.73 -15.66 -2.42
N ALA A 227 10.73 -16.22 -1.72
CA ALA A 227 10.94 -17.67 -1.67
C ALA A 227 9.75 -18.38 -1.03
N GLN A 228 9.22 -17.85 0.08
CA GLN A 228 8.04 -18.39 0.73
C GLN A 228 6.82 -18.36 -0.20
N THR A 229 6.56 -17.22 -0.84
CA THR A 229 5.41 -17.03 -1.74
C THR A 229 5.50 -17.97 -2.95
N ARG A 230 6.71 -18.22 -3.48
CA ARG A 230 6.92 -19.23 -4.53
C ARG A 230 6.60 -20.64 -4.04
N GLY A 231 7.02 -21.00 -2.83
CA GLY A 231 6.67 -22.28 -2.22
C GLY A 231 5.16 -22.44 -2.03
N ASP A 232 4.46 -21.37 -1.64
CA ASP A 232 3.00 -21.35 -1.49
C ASP A 232 2.30 -21.54 -2.86
N ILE A 233 2.83 -20.96 -3.96
CA ILE A 233 2.36 -21.24 -5.33
C ILE A 233 2.55 -22.72 -5.67
N PHE A 234 3.75 -23.26 -5.45
CA PHE A 234 4.07 -24.64 -5.77
C PHE A 234 3.21 -25.64 -5.01
N ALA A 235 2.88 -25.35 -3.75
CA ALA A 235 1.95 -26.13 -2.94
C ALA A 235 0.55 -26.18 -3.57
N GLN A 236 0.03 -25.05 -4.08
CA GLN A 236 -1.27 -25.02 -4.77
C GLN A 236 -1.27 -25.72 -6.13
N THR A 237 -0.11 -25.78 -6.80
CA THR A 237 0.04 -26.49 -8.09
C THR A 237 0.56 -27.92 -7.95
N GLU A 238 0.66 -28.44 -6.72
CA GLU A 238 1.16 -29.78 -6.38
C GLU A 238 2.59 -30.09 -6.86
N ASP A 239 3.42 -29.07 -7.08
CA ASP A 239 4.84 -29.23 -7.40
C ASP A 239 5.65 -29.42 -6.11
N ARG A 240 5.78 -30.67 -5.68
CA ARG A 240 6.46 -31.01 -4.42
C ARG A 240 7.93 -30.60 -4.39
N ALA A 241 8.65 -30.74 -5.51
CA ALA A 241 10.08 -30.45 -5.57
C ALA A 241 10.34 -28.93 -5.55
N GLY A 242 9.53 -28.17 -6.30
CA GLY A 242 9.55 -26.72 -6.27
C GLY A 242 9.21 -26.17 -4.89
N MET A 243 8.16 -26.70 -4.28
CA MET A 243 7.71 -26.35 -2.93
C MET A 243 8.82 -26.56 -1.88
N GLU A 244 9.45 -27.74 -1.87
CA GLU A 244 10.52 -28.04 -0.92
C GLU A 244 11.72 -27.11 -1.09
N THR A 245 12.17 -26.89 -2.33
CA THR A 245 13.31 -26.02 -2.62
C THR A 245 13.03 -24.58 -2.17
N ALA A 246 11.83 -24.07 -2.49
CA ALA A 246 11.45 -22.69 -2.21
C ALA A 246 11.26 -22.44 -0.70
N TRP A 247 10.55 -23.32 0.01
CA TRP A 247 10.36 -23.17 1.46
C TRP A 247 11.65 -23.40 2.26
N ARG A 248 12.54 -24.33 1.86
CA ARG A 248 13.88 -24.43 2.47
C ARG A 248 14.67 -23.14 2.31
N THR A 249 14.66 -22.57 1.11
CA THR A 249 15.33 -21.28 0.85
C THR A 249 14.75 -20.17 1.74
N ALA A 250 13.42 -20.10 1.86
CA ALA A 250 12.78 -19.11 2.74
C ALA A 250 13.19 -19.29 4.20
N TYR A 251 13.12 -20.53 4.71
CA TYR A 251 13.53 -20.88 6.07
C TYR A 251 14.98 -20.44 6.37
N ASP A 252 15.93 -20.77 5.49
CA ASP A 252 17.33 -20.42 5.67
C ASP A 252 17.55 -18.90 5.68
N LEU A 253 16.85 -18.17 4.82
CA LEU A 253 16.92 -16.70 4.76
C LEU A 253 16.32 -16.06 6.02
N TYR A 254 15.15 -16.53 6.48
CA TYR A 254 14.54 -16.01 7.70
C TYR A 254 15.41 -16.23 8.93
N ARG A 255 16.10 -17.39 9.02
CA ARG A 255 17.05 -17.64 10.11
C ARG A 255 18.27 -16.71 10.09
N GLN A 256 18.71 -16.28 8.91
CA GLN A 256 19.84 -15.38 8.77
C GLN A 256 19.53 -13.94 9.21
N LEU A 257 18.25 -13.53 9.22
CA LEU A 257 17.84 -12.21 9.71
C LEU A 257 18.14 -12.02 11.20
N ALA A 258 18.14 -13.11 11.98
CA ALA A 258 18.49 -13.15 13.41
C ALA A 258 17.77 -12.10 14.29
N ASP A 259 16.55 -11.72 13.89
CA ASP A 259 15.63 -10.89 14.67
C ASP A 259 14.38 -11.70 15.05
N GLY A 260 13.58 -11.15 15.97
CA GLY A 260 12.41 -11.87 16.49
C GLY A 260 11.32 -12.15 15.45
N GLN A 261 11.27 -11.37 14.36
CA GLN A 261 10.29 -11.57 13.28
C GLN A 261 10.77 -12.69 12.34
N GLY A 262 12.05 -12.68 11.95
CA GLY A 262 12.66 -13.73 11.15
C GLY A 262 12.62 -15.10 11.86
N GLU A 263 12.82 -15.15 13.18
CA GLU A 263 12.64 -16.39 13.95
C GLU A 263 11.21 -16.94 13.86
N LEU A 264 10.21 -16.05 13.98
CA LEU A 264 8.80 -16.44 13.86
C LEU A 264 8.46 -16.92 12.46
N ASP A 265 8.89 -16.18 11.42
CA ASP A 265 8.62 -16.53 10.03
C ASP A 265 9.31 -17.83 9.63
N ALA A 266 10.55 -18.07 10.09
CA ALA A 266 11.23 -19.36 9.90
C ALA A 266 10.43 -20.51 10.54
N TYR A 267 9.92 -20.33 11.76
CA TYR A 267 9.07 -21.32 12.41
C TYR A 267 7.79 -21.62 11.60
N LEU A 268 7.10 -20.58 11.12
CA LEU A 268 5.88 -20.74 10.32
C LEU A 268 6.14 -21.49 9.00
N VAL A 269 7.27 -21.22 8.34
CA VAL A 269 7.67 -21.96 7.13
C VAL A 269 7.97 -23.43 7.47
N ALA A 270 8.68 -23.72 8.56
CA ALA A 270 8.94 -25.09 8.99
C ALA A 270 7.64 -25.85 9.32
N GLU A 271 6.67 -25.18 9.95
CA GLU A 271 5.35 -25.76 10.22
C GLU A 271 4.63 -26.12 8.91
N LYS A 272 4.60 -25.21 7.92
CA LYS A 272 4.05 -25.49 6.58
C LYS A 272 4.74 -26.69 5.93
N MET A 273 6.07 -26.75 5.98
CA MET A 273 6.82 -27.89 5.45
C MET A 273 6.38 -29.22 6.10
N GLY A 274 6.20 -29.23 7.43
CA GLY A 274 5.71 -30.39 8.17
C GLY A 274 4.29 -30.81 7.79
N GLN A 275 3.37 -29.85 7.61
CA GLN A 275 1.99 -30.11 7.16
C GLN A 275 1.94 -30.78 5.78
N HIS A 276 2.91 -30.50 4.92
CA HIS A 276 3.05 -31.13 3.59
C HIS A 276 3.98 -32.36 3.57
N GLY A 277 4.38 -32.86 4.74
CA GLY A 277 5.23 -34.04 4.89
C GLY A 277 6.61 -33.89 4.24
N LEU A 278 7.13 -32.66 4.18
CA LEU A 278 8.50 -32.37 3.77
C LEU A 278 9.44 -32.61 4.96
N ALA A 279 10.69 -33.00 4.68
CA ALA A 279 11.64 -33.27 5.75
C ALA A 279 11.93 -31.98 6.55
N ASP A 280 11.85 -32.08 7.87
CA ASP A 280 12.16 -30.99 8.79
C ASP A 280 13.53 -30.40 8.44
N PRO A 281 13.64 -29.09 8.15
CA PRO A 281 14.92 -28.45 7.86
C PRO A 281 15.91 -28.55 9.02
N GLU A 282 15.48 -28.82 10.26
CA GLU A 282 16.37 -28.99 11.41
C GLU A 282 16.94 -30.42 11.56
N GLY A 283 16.51 -31.37 10.71
CA GLY A 283 17.06 -32.72 10.68
C GLY A 283 16.52 -33.65 11.77
N THR A 284 16.17 -34.86 11.37
CA THR A 284 15.60 -35.96 12.17
C THR A 284 16.55 -36.58 13.21
N ALA A 285 17.59 -35.87 13.68
CA ALA A 285 18.56 -36.41 14.65
C ALA A 285 18.34 -35.98 16.12
N GLU A 286 17.48 -34.98 16.38
CA GLU A 286 17.21 -34.48 17.75
C GLU A 286 15.74 -34.65 18.19
N ALA A 287 14.95 -35.47 17.49
CA ALA A 287 13.54 -35.67 17.81
C ALA A 287 13.28 -36.36 19.17
N GLU A 288 14.27 -37.05 19.76
CA GLU A 288 14.11 -37.77 21.02
C GLU A 288 14.56 -36.99 22.27
N THR A 289 15.11 -35.78 22.13
CA THR A 289 15.57 -34.96 23.28
C THR A 289 15.29 -33.46 23.14
N ARG A 290 14.17 -33.05 22.55
CA ARG A 290 13.79 -31.62 22.55
C ARG A 290 13.23 -31.17 23.91
N PRO A 291 13.81 -30.13 24.56
CA PRO A 291 12.97 -29.00 24.94
C PRO A 291 12.43 -28.41 23.65
N LYS A 292 11.10 -28.21 23.57
CA LYS A 292 10.47 -27.44 22.50
C LYS A 292 11.31 -26.19 22.28
N THR A 293 11.75 -25.93 21.06
CA THR A 293 12.33 -24.63 20.68
C THR A 293 11.22 -23.61 20.82
N THR A 294 10.97 -23.23 22.06
CA THR A 294 10.13 -22.10 22.42
C THR A 294 10.71 -20.92 21.67
N PRO A 295 9.90 -20.14 20.93
CA PRO A 295 10.36 -18.88 20.35
C PRO A 295 11.16 -18.12 21.41
N SER A 296 12.17 -17.35 20.99
CA SER A 296 12.94 -16.55 21.95
C SER A 296 11.98 -15.75 22.83
N ARG A 297 12.36 -15.43 24.07
CA ARG A 297 11.50 -14.65 24.97
C ARG A 297 10.95 -13.39 24.29
N HIS A 298 11.71 -12.82 23.36
CA HIS A 298 11.31 -11.70 22.52
C HIS A 298 10.22 -12.08 21.49
N ALA A 299 10.36 -13.19 20.76
CA ALA A 299 9.35 -13.70 19.85
C ALA A 299 8.06 -14.16 20.58
N LEU A 300 8.19 -14.78 21.76
CA LEU A 300 7.05 -15.06 22.64
C LEU A 300 6.36 -13.77 23.11
N GLN A 301 7.13 -12.74 23.45
CA GLN A 301 6.57 -11.45 23.86
C GLN A 301 5.86 -10.74 22.70
N LEU A 302 6.30 -10.93 21.45
CA LEU A 302 5.57 -10.52 20.25
C LEU A 302 4.24 -11.28 20.11
N ILE A 303 4.25 -12.61 20.27
CA ILE A 303 3.03 -13.45 20.26
C ILE A 303 2.07 -13.04 21.40
N ASP A 304 2.60 -12.79 22.59
CA ASP A 304 1.82 -12.36 23.77
C ASP A 304 1.29 -10.94 23.60
N ASN A 305 2.04 -10.02 22.98
CA ASN A 305 1.59 -8.66 22.69
C ASN A 305 0.48 -8.66 21.62
N ILE A 306 0.58 -9.53 20.60
CA ILE A 306 -0.50 -9.75 19.63
C ILE A 306 -1.74 -10.32 20.34
N SER A 307 -1.54 -11.26 21.26
CA SER A 307 -2.63 -11.87 22.04
C SER A 307 -3.25 -10.91 23.07
N ALA A 308 -2.46 -10.00 23.64
CA ALA A 308 -2.92 -8.98 24.58
C ALA A 308 -3.68 -7.85 23.88
N ALA A 309 -3.20 -7.39 22.71
CA ALA A 309 -3.94 -6.49 21.83
C ALA A 309 -5.28 -7.11 21.39
N TRP A 310 -5.30 -8.41 21.10
CA TRP A 310 -6.52 -9.17 20.83
C TRP A 310 -7.49 -9.19 22.02
N ILE A 311 -7.01 -9.42 23.26
CA ILE A 311 -7.86 -9.40 24.47
C ILE A 311 -8.40 -7.99 24.75
N GLU A 312 -7.57 -6.95 24.68
CA GLU A 312 -8.02 -5.57 24.89
C GLU A 312 -8.96 -5.09 23.79
N GLY A 313 -8.68 -5.40 22.52
CA GLY A 313 -9.53 -5.06 21.38
C GLY A 313 -10.90 -5.74 21.43
N VAL A 314 -10.94 -7.04 21.78
CA VAL A 314 -12.20 -7.78 21.96
C VAL A 314 -12.97 -7.27 23.18
N LEU A 315 -12.30 -6.97 24.30
CA LEU A 315 -12.96 -6.44 25.49
C LEU A 315 -13.51 -5.03 25.27
N ASN A 316 -12.77 -4.14 24.62
CA ASN A 316 -13.21 -2.78 24.33
C ASN A 316 -14.38 -2.76 23.33
N THR A 317 -14.31 -3.58 22.27
CA THR A 317 -15.41 -3.71 21.29
C THR A 317 -16.67 -4.33 21.92
N ALA A 318 -16.51 -5.28 22.84
CA ALA A 318 -17.63 -5.89 23.56
C ALA A 318 -18.23 -4.95 24.63
N LEU A 319 -17.41 -4.15 25.32
CA LEU A 319 -17.86 -3.17 26.30
C LEU A 319 -18.60 -2.00 25.65
N ASP A 320 -18.09 -1.45 24.54
CA ASP A 320 -18.75 -0.35 23.83
C ASP A 320 -20.10 -0.77 23.27
N LYS A 321 -20.20 -1.95 22.62
CA LYS A 321 -21.48 -2.48 22.15
C LYS A 321 -22.47 -2.76 23.29
N THR A 322 -21.99 -3.13 24.48
CA THR A 322 -22.86 -3.40 25.63
C THR A 322 -23.34 -2.12 26.31
N ILE A 323 -22.53 -1.06 26.30
CA ILE A 323 -22.90 0.27 26.81
C ILE A 323 -23.92 0.93 25.88
N ASP A 324 -23.72 0.87 24.56
CA ASP A 324 -24.67 1.41 23.58
C ASP A 324 -26.03 0.69 23.60
N LEU A 325 -26.05 -0.63 23.78
CA LEU A 325 -27.29 -1.40 23.89
C LEU A 325 -28.06 -1.11 25.19
N ARG A 326 -27.36 -0.76 26.28
CA ARG A 326 -28.00 -0.36 27.54
C ARG A 326 -28.54 1.07 27.47
N MET A 327 -27.82 1.99 26.85
CA MET A 327 -28.28 3.38 26.72
C MET A 327 -29.46 3.52 25.76
N ASN A 328 -29.52 2.73 24.68
CA ASN A 328 -30.66 2.74 23.76
C ASN A 328 -31.93 2.08 24.31
N ARG A 329 -31.83 1.11 25.24
CA ARG A 329 -33.02 0.51 25.87
C ARG A 329 -33.71 1.41 26.88
N SER A 330 -33.02 2.41 27.42
CA SER A 330 -33.61 3.37 28.37
C SER A 330 -34.38 4.52 27.70
N ALA A 331 -34.27 4.69 26.38
CA ALA A 331 -34.91 5.78 25.63
C ALA A 331 -36.27 5.41 24.99
N THR A 332 -36.69 4.15 25.07
CA THR A 332 -37.92 3.64 24.42
C THR A 332 -38.91 2.99 25.39
N GLN A 333 -39.23 3.68 26.49
CA GLN A 333 -40.47 3.43 27.23
C GLN A 333 -41.33 4.69 27.21
N PRO A 334 -42.40 4.74 26.40
CA PRO A 334 -43.38 5.80 26.50
C PRO A 334 -44.25 5.58 27.75
N SER A 335 -44.50 6.68 28.46
CA SER A 335 -45.43 6.83 29.58
C SER A 335 -46.86 6.43 29.26
#